data_AF-A0A9P9UAB8-F1
#
_entry.id   AF-A0A9P9UAB8-F1
#
_cell.length_a   1.000
_cell.length_b   1.000
_cell.length_c   1.000
_cell.angle_alpha   90.00
_cell.angle_beta   90.00
_cell.angle_gamma   90.00
#
_symmetry.space_group_name_H-M   'P 1'
#
loop_
_entity.id
_entity.type
_entity.pdbx_description
1 polymer ?
#
loop_
_entity_poly.entity_id
_entity_poly.type
_entity_poly.pdbx_seq_one_letter_code
_entity_poly.pdbx_strand_id
1 'polypeptide(L)'
;MAKKNKNGGGPPRIVGDFSRYFGEDTLENWQRLCRDIGINKDLPNIKTCKKILRGVHVNIFDLLEAVQKGTQPKRFRNADQLAEYSVANRKIYPRRYVKKESAGPVRVLLRLFF
;
A
#
# COMPACT_ATOMS: atom_id res chain seq x y z
N MET A 1 -21.46 -38.41 -7.76
CA MET A 1 -20.09 -37.85 -7.59
C MET A 1 -20.17 -36.33 -7.56
N ALA A 2 -20.05 -35.69 -6.40
CA ALA A 2 -20.02 -34.23 -6.32
C ALA A 2 -18.79 -33.82 -5.50
N LYS A 3 -17.67 -33.56 -6.19
CA LYS A 3 -16.57 -32.80 -5.61
C LYS A 3 -16.78 -31.33 -5.96
N LYS A 4 -17.59 -30.61 -5.18
CA LYS A 4 -17.54 -29.14 -5.16
C LYS A 4 -16.49 -28.75 -4.14
N ASN A 5 -15.28 -28.50 -4.62
CA ASN A 5 -14.30 -27.75 -3.85
C ASN A 5 -13.75 -26.64 -4.75
N LYS A 6 -14.25 -25.42 -4.54
CA LYS A 6 -13.65 -24.18 -5.05
C LYS A 6 -13.78 -23.15 -3.94
N ASN A 7 -12.75 -23.07 -3.10
CA ASN A 7 -12.51 -21.95 -2.20
C ASN A 7 -12.45 -20.66 -3.04
N GLY A 8 -13.56 -19.94 -3.10
CA GLY A 8 -13.73 -18.72 -3.91
C GLY A 8 -14.21 -17.57 -3.04
N GLY A 9 -13.50 -17.26 -1.96
CA GLY A 9 -13.71 -16.03 -1.22
C GLY A 9 -13.24 -14.84 -2.05
N GLY A 10 -14.05 -13.77 -2.12
CA GLY A 10 -13.71 -12.52 -2.80
C GLY A 10 -12.37 -11.90 -2.32
N PRO A 11 -11.90 -10.81 -2.96
CA PRO A 11 -10.67 -10.17 -2.55
C PRO A 11 -10.72 -9.82 -1.06
N PRO A 12 -9.63 -10.06 -0.29
CA PRO A 12 -9.55 -9.63 1.10
C PRO A 12 -9.90 -8.15 1.22
N ARG A 13 -10.62 -7.78 2.27
CA ARG A 13 -11.14 -6.42 2.48
C ARG A 13 -10.08 -5.33 2.27
N ILE A 14 -8.84 -5.57 2.72
CA ILE A 14 -7.71 -4.65 2.56
C ILE A 14 -7.43 -4.25 1.10
N VAL A 15 -7.67 -5.14 0.13
CA VAL A 15 -7.48 -4.87 -1.30
C VAL A 15 -8.53 -3.86 -1.78
N GLY A 16 -9.78 -4.07 -1.39
CA GLY A 16 -10.89 -3.16 -1.72
C GLY A 16 -10.74 -1.81 -1.02
N ASP A 17 -10.39 -1.82 0.27
CA ASP A 17 -10.22 -0.61 1.07
C ASP A 17 -9.07 0.24 0.50
N PHE A 18 -7.93 -0.36 0.16
CA PHE A 18 -6.84 0.37 -0.48
C PHE A 18 -7.21 0.86 -1.88
N SER A 19 -7.91 0.05 -2.68
CA SER A 19 -8.34 0.47 -4.01
C SER A 19 -9.29 1.67 -3.95
N ARG A 20 -10.22 1.68 -3.00
CA ARG A 20 -11.14 2.81 -2.77
C ARG A 20 -10.41 4.03 -2.27
N TYR A 21 -9.48 3.85 -1.33
CA TYR A 21 -8.65 4.92 -0.82
C TYR A 21 -7.79 5.55 -1.91
N PHE A 22 -7.13 4.74 -2.75
CA PHE A 22 -6.22 5.27 -3.77
C PHE A 22 -6.98 5.87 -4.95
N GLY A 23 -7.99 5.16 -5.47
CA GLY A 23 -8.74 5.58 -6.67
C GLY A 23 -7.99 5.33 -7.97
N GLU A 24 -8.15 6.23 -8.92
CA GLU A 24 -7.50 6.18 -10.24
C GLU A 24 -6.02 6.58 -10.18
N ASP A 25 -5.25 6.23 -11.21
CA ASP A 25 -3.81 6.51 -11.29
C ASP A 25 -3.50 7.98 -11.68
N THR A 26 -4.09 8.94 -10.97
CA THR A 26 -3.94 10.40 -11.24
C THR A 26 -2.87 11.04 -10.36
N LEU A 27 -2.32 12.17 -10.81
CA LEU A 27 -1.29 12.92 -10.06
C LEU A 27 -1.79 13.31 -8.67
N GLU A 28 -3.03 13.76 -8.56
CA GLU A 28 -3.66 14.21 -7.33
C GLU A 28 -3.71 13.08 -6.29
N ASN A 29 -4.02 11.85 -6.72
CA ASN A 29 -4.06 10.67 -5.86
C ASN A 29 -2.65 10.26 -5.40
N TRP A 30 -1.64 10.37 -6.26
CA TRP A 30 -0.24 10.15 -5.88
C TRP A 30 0.27 11.20 -4.89
N GLN A 31 -0.06 12.46 -5.11
CA GLN A 31 0.30 13.55 -4.20
C GLN A 31 -0.43 13.40 -2.86
N ARG A 32 -1.72 13.01 -2.86
CA ARG A 32 -2.47 12.69 -1.64
C ARG A 32 -1.77 11.58 -0.86
N LEU A 33 -1.44 10.48 -1.52
CA LEU A 33 -0.69 9.38 -0.88
C LEU A 33 0.62 9.87 -0.27
N CYS A 34 1.37 10.73 -0.96
CA CYS A 34 2.60 11.32 -0.42
C CYS A 34 2.31 12.17 0.84
N ARG A 35 1.27 13.02 0.83
CA ARG A 35 0.90 13.83 2.00
C ARG A 35 0.46 12.98 3.18
N ASP A 36 -0.36 11.96 2.95
CA ASP A 36 -0.91 11.10 4.00
C ASP A 36 0.16 10.31 4.74
N ILE A 37 1.24 9.93 4.04
CA ILE A 37 2.39 9.32 4.70
C ILE A 37 3.32 10.35 5.34
N GLY A 38 3.11 11.66 5.14
CA GLY A 38 3.85 12.78 5.73
C GLY A 38 4.90 13.44 4.82
N ILE A 39 4.72 13.42 3.50
CA ILE A 39 5.60 14.07 2.53
C ILE A 39 4.91 15.34 2.04
N ASN A 40 5.25 16.44 2.70
CA ASN A 40 4.73 17.77 2.40
C ASN A 40 5.67 18.48 1.42
N LYS A 41 5.75 17.96 0.20
CA LYS A 41 6.50 18.57 -0.90
C LYS A 41 5.55 18.83 -2.05
N ASP A 42 5.77 19.92 -2.76
CA ASP A 42 5.14 20.09 -4.07
C ASP A 42 5.80 19.11 -5.05
N LEU A 43 5.00 18.17 -5.58
CA LEU A 43 5.48 17.08 -6.41
C LEU A 43 4.90 17.26 -7.82
N PRO A 44 5.71 17.69 -8.80
CA PRO A 44 5.19 18.17 -10.07
C PRO A 44 4.66 17.07 -11.00
N ASN A 45 4.93 15.78 -10.69
CA ASN A 45 4.47 14.66 -11.50
C ASN A 45 4.49 13.32 -10.75
N ILE A 46 3.82 12.33 -11.33
CA ILE A 46 3.68 10.96 -10.80
C ILE A 46 5.05 10.27 -10.64
N LYS A 47 6.00 10.51 -11.56
CA LYS A 47 7.33 9.88 -11.50
C LYS A 47 8.08 10.32 -10.25
N THR A 48 8.00 11.60 -9.89
CA THR A 48 8.60 12.14 -8.66
C THR A 48 7.94 11.55 -7.42
N CYS A 49 6.61 11.46 -7.38
CA CYS A 49 5.87 10.80 -6.29
C CYS A 49 6.35 9.36 -6.09
N LYS A 50 6.35 8.57 -7.17
CA LYS A 50 6.82 7.18 -7.16
C LYS A 50 8.29 7.06 -6.71
N LYS A 51 9.16 7.98 -7.11
CA LYS A 51 10.58 7.99 -6.70
C LYS A 51 10.72 8.16 -5.20
N ILE A 52 10.01 9.13 -4.62
CA ILE A 52 10.06 9.39 -3.18
C ILE A 52 9.45 8.24 -2.40
N LEU A 53 8.27 7.75 -2.82
CA LEU A 53 7.56 6.66 -2.16
C LEU A 53 8.38 5.36 -2.06
N ARG A 54 9.27 5.10 -3.02
CA ARG A 54 10.19 3.95 -2.96
C ARG A 54 11.17 4.00 -1.78
N GLY A 55 11.45 5.18 -1.25
CA GLY A 55 12.30 5.36 -0.06
C GLY A 55 11.51 5.38 1.24
N VAL A 56 10.19 5.17 1.20
CA VAL A 56 9.34 5.15 2.39
C VAL A 56 8.86 3.73 2.66
N HIS A 57 9.06 3.30 3.90
CA HIS A 57 8.69 1.98 4.38
C HIS A 57 7.49 2.16 5.30
N VAL A 58 6.29 1.79 4.83
CA VAL A 58 5.02 1.97 5.55
C VAL A 58 4.13 0.74 5.30
N ASN A 59 3.40 0.31 6.33
CA ASN A 59 2.43 -0.76 6.19
C ASN A 59 1.10 -0.22 5.64
N ILE A 60 0.51 -0.89 4.65
CA ILE A 60 -0.75 -0.45 4.01
C ILE A 60 -1.93 -0.42 4.99
N PHE A 61 -1.98 -1.33 5.97
CA PHE A 61 -3.02 -1.32 7.00
C PHE A 61 -2.90 -0.07 7.87
N ASP A 62 -1.67 0.25 8.29
CA ASP A 62 -1.39 1.43 9.13
C ASP A 62 -1.65 2.73 8.38
N LEU A 63 -1.36 2.77 7.07
CA LEU A 63 -1.71 3.89 6.20
C LEU A 63 -3.22 4.16 6.22
N LEU A 64 -4.05 3.13 5.97
CA LEU A 64 -5.49 3.31 5.93
C LEU A 64 -6.06 3.69 7.31
N GLU A 65 -5.53 3.09 8.38
CA GLU A 65 -5.91 3.45 9.75
C GLU A 65 -5.55 4.90 10.07
N ALA A 66 -4.35 5.34 9.68
CA ALA A 66 -3.89 6.71 9.90
C ALA A 66 -4.73 7.73 9.12
N VAL A 67 -5.06 7.43 7.86
CA VAL A 67 -5.95 8.26 7.03
C VAL A 67 -7.32 8.41 7.69
N GLN A 68 -7.90 7.32 8.21
CA GLN A 68 -9.19 7.38 8.91
C GLN A 68 -9.14 8.21 10.18
N LYS A 69 -8.01 8.20 10.89
CA LYS A 69 -7.80 8.96 12.14
C LYS A 69 -7.33 10.39 11.91
N GLY A 70 -7.02 10.78 10.68
CA GLY A 70 -6.38 12.07 10.39
C GLY A 70 -4.95 12.19 10.96
N THR A 71 -4.26 11.06 11.15
CA THR A 71 -2.88 10.99 11.67
C THR A 71 -1.91 10.54 10.58
N GLN A 72 -0.61 10.54 10.89
CA GLN A 72 0.41 9.96 10.01
C GLN A 72 0.68 8.49 10.37
N PRO A 73 0.88 7.60 9.39
CA PRO A 73 1.20 6.20 9.65
C PRO A 73 2.64 6.05 10.14
N LYS A 74 2.87 4.95 10.86
CA LYS A 74 4.23 4.56 11.27
C LYS A 74 5.12 4.35 10.04
N ARG A 75 6.27 5.03 10.04
CA ARG A 75 7.34 4.80 9.07
C ARG A 75 8.42 3.91 9.70
N PHE A 76 8.88 2.96 8.91
CA PHE A 76 9.99 2.09 9.25
C PHE A 76 11.28 2.62 8.64
N ARG A 77 12.42 2.32 9.28
CA ARG A 77 13.71 2.77 8.78
C ARG A 77 14.13 2.03 7.50
N ASN A 78 13.71 0.78 7.36
CA ASN A 78 14.10 -0.09 6.26
C ASN A 78 13.06 -1.18 5.97
N ALA A 79 13.34 -2.01 4.95
CA ALA A 79 12.51 -3.13 4.51
C ALA A 79 12.27 -4.15 5.62
N ASP A 80 13.35 -4.52 6.31
CA ASP A 80 13.36 -5.62 7.28
C ASP A 80 12.50 -5.30 8.49
N GLN A 81 12.59 -4.08 9.01
CA GLN A 81 11.74 -3.63 10.12
C GLN A 81 10.26 -3.60 9.72
N LEU A 82 9.94 -3.17 8.49
CA LEU A 82 8.58 -3.23 7.98
C LEU A 82 8.11 -4.69 7.88
N ALA A 83 8.96 -5.58 7.38
CA ALA A 83 8.66 -6.99 7.21
C ALA A 83 8.39 -7.68 8.54
N GLU A 84 9.31 -7.56 9.50
CA GLU A 84 9.21 -8.12 10.85
C GLU A 84 7.93 -7.63 11.54
N TYR A 85 7.69 -6.31 11.53
CA TYR A 85 6.47 -5.73 12.08
C TYR A 85 5.21 -6.28 11.40
N SER A 86 5.20 -6.37 10.07
CA SER A 86 4.03 -6.83 9.31
C SER A 86 3.68 -8.28 9.64
N VAL A 87 4.69 -9.13 9.82
CA VAL A 87 4.52 -10.54 10.23
C VAL A 87 4.04 -10.63 11.67
N ALA A 88 4.72 -9.96 12.60
CA ALA A 88 4.39 -9.97 14.02
C ALA A 88 2.95 -9.50 14.29
N ASN A 89 2.46 -8.51 13.53
CA ASN A 89 1.13 -7.95 13.68
C ASN A 89 0.08 -8.56 12.73
N ARG A 90 0.45 -9.55 11.92
CA ARG A 90 -0.41 -10.15 10.88
C ARG A 90 -1.01 -9.13 9.88
N LYS A 91 -0.32 -7.99 9.68
CA LYS A 91 -0.70 -6.90 8.75
C LYS A 91 -0.07 -7.14 7.37
N ILE A 92 -0.46 -8.23 6.71
CA ILE A 92 0.17 -8.69 5.46
C ILE A 92 -0.75 -8.39 4.27
N TYR A 93 -0.28 -7.56 3.34
CA TYR A 93 -1.00 -7.32 2.09
C TYR A 93 -0.88 -8.55 1.16
N PRO A 94 -1.98 -9.09 0.63
CA PRO A 94 -1.95 -10.33 -0.14
C PRO A 94 -1.30 -10.12 -1.52
N ARG A 95 -0.11 -10.70 -1.72
CA ARG A 95 0.72 -10.54 -2.94
C ARG A 95 -0.01 -10.82 -4.25
N ARG A 96 -0.94 -11.78 -4.27
CA ARG A 96 -1.70 -12.16 -5.48
C ARG A 96 -2.60 -11.05 -6.05
N TYR A 97 -2.90 -10.01 -5.26
CA TYR A 97 -3.69 -8.84 -5.68
C TYR A 97 -2.83 -7.61 -5.94
N VAL A 98 -1.51 -7.73 -5.86
CA VAL A 98 -0.61 -6.68 -6.34
C VAL A 98 -0.64 -6.73 -7.86
N LYS A 99 -1.13 -5.68 -8.51
CA LYS A 99 -1.15 -5.60 -9.99
C LYS A 99 0.26 -5.89 -10.52
N LYS A 100 0.33 -6.70 -11.59
CA LYS A 100 1.61 -7.04 -12.25
C LYS A 100 2.30 -5.81 -12.85
N GLU A 101 1.56 -4.75 -13.13
CA GLU A 101 2.09 -3.45 -13.56
C GLU A 101 3.12 -2.94 -12.55
N SER A 102 4.35 -2.71 -13.02
CA SER A 102 5.50 -2.21 -12.25
C SER A 102 5.29 -0.79 -11.67
N ALA A 103 4.16 -0.16 -11.97
CA ALA A 103 3.85 1.23 -11.68
C ALA A 103 2.71 1.43 -10.67
N GLY A 104 2.04 0.37 -10.21
CA GLY A 104 0.89 0.50 -9.31
C GLY A 104 1.26 0.94 -7.88
N PRO A 105 0.37 1.68 -7.18
CA PRO A 105 0.60 2.24 -5.84
C PRO A 105 0.99 1.22 -4.79
N VAL A 106 0.28 0.08 -4.76
CA VAL A 106 0.61 -1.03 -3.87
C VAL A 106 2.02 -1.55 -4.12
N ARG A 107 2.43 -1.69 -5.39
CA ARG A 107 3.76 -2.21 -5.73
C ARG A 107 4.87 -1.22 -5.43
N VAL A 108 4.59 0.08 -5.52
CA VAL A 108 5.52 1.15 -5.14
C VAL A 108 5.79 1.11 -3.63
N LEU A 109 4.76 0.86 -2.81
CA LEU A 109 4.88 0.75 -1.35
C LEU A 109 5.43 -0.61 -0.89
N LEU A 110 5.04 -1.71 -1.54
CA LEU A 110 5.39 -3.10 -1.15
C LEU A 110 6.65 -3.63 -1.81
N ARG A 111 7.50 -2.78 -2.41
CA ARG A 111 8.71 -3.24 -3.12
C ARG A 111 9.78 -3.88 -2.21
N LEU A 112 9.43 -4.18 -0.96
CA LEU A 112 10.30 -4.55 0.15
C LEU A 112 10.18 -6.03 0.53
N PHE A 113 9.66 -6.87 -0.36
CA PHE A 113 9.67 -8.31 -0.16
C PHE A 113 10.13 -9.07 -1.41
N PHE A 114 11.28 -8.69 -1.96
CA PHE A 114 12.12 -9.53 -2.80
C PHE A 114 13.57 -9.09 -2.60
#